data_AF-A0A958DKW0-F1
#
_entry.id   AF-A0A958DKW0-F1
#
_cell.length_a   1.000
_cell.length_b   1.000
_cell.length_c   1.000
_cell.angle_alpha   90.00
_cell.angle_beta   90.00
_cell.angle_gamma   90.00
#
_symmetry.space_group_name_H-M   'P 1'
#
loop_
_entity.id
_entity.type
_entity.pdbx_description
1 polymer ?
#
loop_
_entity_poly.entity_id
_entity_poly.type
_entity_poly.pdbx_seq_one_letter_code
_entity_poly.pdbx_strand_id
1 'polypeptide(L)'
;LWMALALSENARITCIETDEKNIERAKYYFEKAGQSHKVSFICGNALEVVPTLKQTYDLIVNDIDKEGYPLILPRLVERLRTGGMLVTDNVLRQGKVTGPASDPATAAVQEYNRLLAEADNLWNSFIPLRDGVGLSVKL
;
A
#
# COMPACT_ATOMS: atom_id res chain seq x y z
N LEU A 1 -2.67 6.12 11.36
CA LEU A 1 -2.54 7.24 12.31
C LEU A 1 -1.35 8.16 11.99
N TRP A 2 -0.13 7.64 11.89
CA TRP A 2 1.07 8.43 11.57
C TRP A 2 0.92 9.37 10.37
N MET A 3 0.37 8.85 9.26
CA MET A 3 0.09 9.68 8.08
C MET A 3 -0.87 10.83 8.38
N ALA A 4 -1.95 10.61 9.12
CA ALA A 4 -2.90 11.67 9.44
C ALA A 4 -2.29 12.78 10.30
N LEU A 5 -1.36 12.42 11.20
CA LEU A 5 -0.63 13.38 12.03
C LEU A 5 0.39 14.20 11.22
N ALA A 6 1.00 13.60 10.20
CA ALA A 6 1.99 14.27 9.35
C ALA A 6 1.36 15.13 8.24
N LEU A 7 0.15 14.79 7.80
CA LEU A 7 -0.55 15.46 6.72
C LEU A 7 -1.30 16.71 7.19
N SER A 8 -1.49 17.64 6.25
CA SER A 8 -2.26 18.87 6.47
C SER A 8 -3.70 18.60 6.92
N GLU A 9 -4.33 19.62 7.51
CA GLU A 9 -5.68 19.48 8.09
C GLU A 9 -6.75 19.11 7.06
N ASN A 10 -6.57 19.54 5.82
CA ASN A 10 -7.47 19.26 4.71
C ASN A 10 -7.17 17.92 3.98
N ALA A 11 -6.20 17.14 4.44
CA ALA A 11 -5.86 15.88 3.82
C ALA A 11 -6.98 14.85 4.00
N ARG A 12 -7.09 13.94 3.03
CA ARG A 12 -8.05 12.84 3.04
C ARG A 12 -7.32 11.51 2.89
N ILE A 13 -7.62 10.57 3.77
CA ILE A 13 -7.04 9.24 3.80
C ILE A 13 -8.18 8.23 3.66
N THR A 14 -8.09 7.36 2.67
CA THR A 14 -8.97 6.21 2.52
C THR A 14 -8.25 4.97 3.04
N CYS A 15 -8.76 4.35 4.08
CA CYS A 15 -8.26 3.09 4.61
C CYS A 15 -9.18 1.94 4.16
N ILE A 16 -8.58 0.89 3.60
CA ILE A 16 -9.28 -0.35 3.23
C ILE A 16 -8.78 -1.43 4.17
N GLU A 17 -9.70 -2.12 4.83
CA GLU A 17 -9.39 -3.16 5.81
C GLU A 17 -10.46 -4.24 5.75
N THR A 18 -10.07 -5.51 5.90
CA THR A 18 -10.99 -6.65 5.85
C THR A 18 -11.66 -6.94 7.19
N ASP A 19 -10.99 -6.64 8.32
CA ASP A 19 -11.48 -6.95 9.66
C ASP A 19 -12.20 -5.74 10.29
N GLU A 20 -13.50 -5.87 10.49
CA GLU A 20 -14.34 -4.85 11.14
C GLU A 20 -13.83 -4.46 12.54
N LYS A 21 -13.29 -5.41 13.32
CA LYS A 21 -12.74 -5.11 14.65
C LYS A 21 -11.49 -4.24 14.57
N ASN A 22 -10.67 -4.46 13.55
CA ASN A 22 -9.52 -3.59 13.29
C ASN A 22 -9.98 -2.19 12.89
N ILE A 23 -11.03 -2.06 12.08
CA ILE A 23 -11.63 -0.77 11.72
C ILE A 23 -12.17 -0.06 12.97
N GLU A 24 -12.93 -0.74 13.82
CA GLU A 24 -13.47 -0.15 15.06
C GLU A 24 -12.35 0.35 15.98
N ARG A 25 -11.31 -0.46 16.18
CA ARG A 25 -10.14 -0.09 16.97
C ARG A 25 -9.39 1.09 16.34
N ALA A 26 -9.24 1.11 15.02
CA ALA A 26 -8.63 2.23 14.32
C ALA A 26 -9.43 3.51 14.53
N LYS A 27 -10.75 3.48 14.31
CA LYS A 27 -11.66 4.62 14.54
C LYS A 27 -11.52 5.18 15.96
N TYR A 28 -11.49 4.32 16.98
CA TYR A 28 -11.27 4.74 18.36
C TYR A 28 -9.96 5.54 18.55
N TYR A 29 -8.85 5.08 17.97
CA TYR A 29 -7.56 5.76 18.10
C TYR A 29 -7.45 7.02 17.24
N PHE A 30 -8.09 7.07 16.08
CA PHE A 30 -8.18 8.30 15.30
C PHE A 30 -9.01 9.37 16.03
N GLU A 31 -10.07 8.98 16.72
CA GLU A 31 -10.89 9.87 17.56
C GLU A 31 -10.08 10.42 18.73
N LYS A 32 -9.41 9.53 19.46
CA LYS A 32 -8.50 9.90 20.56
C LYS A 32 -7.40 10.88 20.14
N ALA A 33 -6.93 10.79 18.90
CA ALA A 33 -5.90 11.66 18.35
C ALA A 33 -6.46 12.95 17.71
N GLY A 34 -7.78 13.15 17.67
CA GLY A 34 -8.41 14.29 17.00
C GLY A 34 -8.25 14.28 15.48
N GLN A 35 -7.97 13.10 14.88
CA GLN A 35 -7.67 12.97 13.44
C GLN A 35 -8.79 12.27 12.64
N SER A 36 -9.92 11.92 13.26
CA SER A 36 -11.04 11.23 12.60
C SER A 36 -11.53 11.94 11.34
N HIS A 37 -11.51 13.27 11.31
CA HIS A 37 -12.00 14.07 10.20
C HIS A 37 -11.20 13.88 8.89
N LYS A 38 -9.96 13.36 8.95
CA LYS A 38 -9.12 13.08 7.78
C LYS A 38 -9.38 11.71 7.15
N VAL A 39 -10.03 10.79 7.86
CA VAL A 39 -9.97 9.35 7.51
C VAL A 39 -11.35 8.77 7.22
N SER A 40 -11.47 8.08 6.09
CA SER A 40 -12.59 7.21 5.77
C SER A 40 -12.15 5.75 5.77
N PHE A 41 -13.03 4.86 6.22
CA PHE A 41 -12.80 3.42 6.25
C PHE A 41 -13.76 2.72 5.29
N ILE A 42 -13.22 1.78 4.52
CA ILE A 42 -13.99 0.87 3.66
C ILE A 42 -13.67 -0.56 4.14
N CYS A 43 -14.70 -1.29 4.57
CA CYS A 43 -14.55 -2.69 4.96
C CYS A 43 -14.60 -3.56 3.70
N GLY A 44 -13.55 -4.36 3.46
CA GLY A 44 -13.50 -5.28 2.32
C GLY A 44 -12.08 -5.61 1.85
N ASN A 45 -11.99 -6.57 0.93
CA ASN A 45 -10.71 -6.96 0.33
C ASN A 45 -10.22 -5.87 -0.63
N ALA A 46 -8.97 -5.43 -0.48
CA ALA A 46 -8.38 -4.40 -1.34
C ALA A 46 -8.41 -4.76 -2.83
N LEU A 47 -8.27 -6.05 -3.19
CA LEU A 47 -8.36 -6.53 -4.57
C LEU A 47 -9.73 -6.28 -5.19
N GLU A 48 -10.79 -6.23 -4.38
CA GLU A 48 -12.16 -5.97 -4.81
C GLU A 48 -12.51 -4.48 -4.70
N VAL A 49 -12.07 -3.82 -3.63
CA VAL A 49 -12.41 -2.43 -3.35
C VAL A 49 -11.66 -1.47 -4.28
N VAL A 50 -10.34 -1.61 -4.46
CA VAL A 50 -9.53 -0.66 -5.24
C VAL A 50 -10.05 -0.45 -6.67
N PRO A 51 -10.45 -1.51 -7.42
CA PRO A 51 -11.05 -1.35 -8.76
C PRO A 51 -12.34 -0.51 -8.79
N THR A 52 -13.08 -0.41 -7.68
CA THR A 52 -14.34 0.36 -7.61
C THR A 52 -14.10 1.86 -7.34
N LEU A 53 -12.91 2.21 -6.85
CA LEU A 53 -12.59 3.59 -6.48
C LEU A 53 -12.44 4.45 -7.73
N LYS A 54 -13.11 5.61 -7.74
CA LYS A 54 -13.08 6.54 -8.89
C LYS A 54 -12.04 7.64 -8.74
N GLN A 55 -11.50 7.85 -7.54
CA GLN A 55 -10.55 8.92 -7.26
C GLN A 55 -9.12 8.49 -7.59
N THR A 56 -8.26 9.48 -7.83
CA THR A 56 -6.81 9.30 -7.87
C THR A 56 -6.17 9.77 -6.56
N TYR A 57 -5.01 9.23 -6.24
CA TYR A 57 -4.28 9.49 -5.00
C TYR A 57 -2.90 10.08 -5.27
N ASP A 58 -2.46 10.97 -4.38
CA ASP A 58 -1.10 11.50 -4.33
C ASP A 58 -0.10 10.45 -3.81
N LEU A 59 -0.56 9.63 -2.87
CA LEU A 59 0.22 8.63 -2.17
C LEU A 59 -0.66 7.41 -1.88
N ILE A 60 -0.13 6.22 -2.13
CA ILE A 60 -0.71 4.94 -1.75
C ILE A 60 0.30 4.18 -0.90
N VAL A 61 -0.15 3.62 0.23
CA VAL A 61 0.63 2.69 1.04
C VAL A 61 0.01 1.31 0.90
N ASN A 62 0.76 0.37 0.34
CA ASN A 62 0.35 -1.01 0.12
C ASN A 62 0.99 -1.93 1.17
N ASP A 63 0.15 -2.44 2.08
CA ASP A 63 0.53 -3.45 3.07
C ASP A 63 -0.57 -4.51 3.24
N ILE A 64 -1.09 -5.01 2.11
CA ILE A 64 -2.05 -6.11 2.10
C ILE A 64 -1.35 -7.47 2.29
N ASP A 65 -2.11 -8.56 2.23
CA ASP A 65 -1.57 -9.91 2.14
C ASP A 65 -0.66 -10.06 0.92
N LYS A 66 0.54 -10.59 1.17
CA LYS A 66 1.65 -10.56 0.19
C LYS A 66 1.32 -11.29 -1.12
N GLU A 67 0.49 -12.31 -1.06
CA GLU A 67 0.01 -13.04 -2.25
C GLU A 67 -0.79 -12.16 -3.22
N GLY A 68 -1.41 -11.09 -2.71
CA GLY A 68 -2.16 -10.13 -3.52
C GLY A 68 -1.29 -9.06 -4.19
N TYR A 69 0.00 -8.94 -3.85
CA TYR A 69 0.86 -7.86 -4.32
C TYR A 69 0.95 -7.79 -5.85
N PRO A 70 1.28 -8.88 -6.57
CA PRO A 70 1.32 -8.84 -8.03
C PRO A 70 -0.02 -8.45 -8.66
N LEU A 71 -1.12 -8.97 -8.09
CA LEU A 71 -2.46 -8.80 -8.64
C LEU A 71 -2.97 -7.37 -8.49
N ILE A 72 -2.66 -6.72 -7.36
CA ILE A 72 -3.16 -5.37 -7.08
C ILE A 72 -2.35 -4.27 -7.78
N LEU A 73 -1.07 -4.54 -8.12
CA LEU A 73 -0.14 -3.53 -8.63
C LEU A 73 -0.73 -2.67 -9.77
N PRO A 74 -1.30 -3.24 -10.85
CA PRO A 74 -1.82 -2.43 -11.95
C PRO A 74 -2.94 -1.49 -11.49
N ARG A 75 -3.79 -1.95 -10.56
CA ARG A 75 -4.90 -1.17 -10.02
C ARG A 75 -4.42 -0.03 -9.13
N LEU A 76 -3.40 -0.25 -8.31
CA LEU A 76 -2.79 0.83 -7.52
C LEU A 76 -2.17 1.89 -8.43
N VAL A 77 -1.43 1.48 -9.48
CA VAL A 77 -0.82 2.41 -10.44
C VAL A 77 -1.88 3.18 -11.23
N GLU A 78 -3.00 2.56 -11.61
CA GLU A 78 -4.15 3.24 -12.22
C GLU A 78 -4.75 4.30 -11.29
N ARG A 79 -4.80 4.03 -9.98
CA ARG A 79 -5.31 4.98 -8.97
C ARG A 79 -4.31 6.04 -8.55
N LEU A 80 -3.03 5.95 -8.92
CA LEU A 80 -2.08 7.05 -8.72
C LEU A 80 -2.22 8.13 -9.78
N ARG A 81 -2.13 9.40 -9.39
CA ARG A 81 -1.87 10.47 -10.37
C ARG A 81 -0.42 10.37 -10.88
N THR A 82 -0.13 10.94 -12.04
CA THR A 82 1.25 11.18 -12.48
C THR A 82 1.98 12.04 -11.44
N GLY A 83 3.22 11.64 -11.13
CA GLY A 83 4.03 12.15 -10.03
C GLY A 83 3.56 11.73 -8.63
N GLY A 84 2.55 10.85 -8.53
CA GLY A 84 2.12 10.25 -7.27
C GLY A 84 3.01 9.07 -6.88
N MET A 85 3.00 8.71 -5.59
CA MET A 85 3.93 7.72 -5.03
C MET A 85 3.19 6.49 -4.50
N LEU A 86 3.67 5.31 -4.86
CA LEU A 86 3.32 4.02 -4.25
C LEU A 86 4.44 3.63 -3.29
N VAL A 87 4.07 3.37 -2.04
CA VAL A 87 4.95 2.83 -1.01
C VAL A 87 4.46 1.44 -0.66
N THR A 88 5.31 0.42 -0.81
CA THR A 88 4.96 -0.97 -0.51
C THR A 88 5.88 -1.52 0.57
N ASP A 89 5.29 -2.09 1.63
CA ASP A 89 6.05 -2.65 2.76
C ASP A 89 6.49 -4.11 2.50
N ASN A 90 7.49 -4.57 3.24
CA ASN A 90 8.03 -5.94 3.23
C ASN A 90 8.58 -6.44 1.89
N VAL A 91 9.10 -5.56 1.04
CA VAL A 91 9.61 -5.95 -0.29
C VAL A 91 10.91 -6.76 -0.24
N LEU A 92 11.64 -6.79 0.88
CA LEU A 92 12.83 -7.63 1.07
C LEU A 92 12.54 -8.95 1.81
N ARG A 93 11.38 -9.07 2.47
CA ARG A 93 10.88 -10.31 3.11
C ARG A 93 11.94 -11.07 3.90
N GLN A 94 12.67 -10.38 4.78
CA GLN A 94 13.73 -10.88 5.65
C GLN A 94 14.87 -11.53 4.85
N GLY A 95 15.12 -11.04 3.64
CA GLY A 95 16.10 -11.59 2.70
C GLY A 95 15.62 -12.83 1.94
N LYS A 96 14.43 -13.38 2.21
CA LYS A 96 13.93 -14.59 1.54
C LYS A 96 13.76 -14.42 0.04
N VAL A 97 13.61 -13.18 -0.44
CA VAL A 97 13.48 -12.87 -1.87
C VAL A 97 14.74 -13.15 -2.68
N THR A 98 15.91 -13.35 -2.05
CA THR A 98 17.17 -13.59 -2.78
C THR A 98 17.39 -15.06 -3.18
N GLY A 99 16.63 -15.99 -2.60
CA GLY A 99 16.74 -17.43 -2.86
C GLY A 99 15.55 -18.00 -3.62
N PRO A 100 15.47 -19.33 -3.83
CA PRO A 100 14.26 -19.97 -4.30
C PRO A 100 13.07 -19.66 -3.38
N ALA A 101 11.87 -19.50 -3.95
CA ALA A 101 10.67 -19.22 -3.16
C ALA A 101 10.42 -20.32 -2.12
N SER A 102 10.46 -19.96 -0.83
CA SER A 102 10.23 -20.89 0.28
C SER A 102 8.75 -21.15 0.56
N ASP A 103 7.87 -20.26 0.09
CA ASP A 103 6.43 -20.28 0.32
C ASP A 103 5.72 -19.35 -0.69
N PRO A 104 4.37 -19.45 -0.85
CA PRO A 104 3.62 -18.67 -1.83
C PRO A 104 3.80 -17.16 -1.68
N ALA A 105 3.83 -16.65 -0.46
CA ALA A 105 4.05 -15.23 -0.20
C ALA A 105 5.47 -14.77 -0.58
N THR A 106 6.50 -15.63 -0.52
CA THR A 106 7.83 -15.29 -1.09
C THR A 106 7.76 -15.17 -2.60
N ALA A 107 7.15 -16.15 -3.26
CA ALA A 107 6.99 -16.16 -4.71
C ALA A 107 6.26 -14.90 -5.19
N ALA A 108 5.19 -14.51 -4.48
CA ALA A 108 4.42 -13.31 -4.81
C ALA A 108 5.22 -12.01 -4.63
N VAL A 109 6.04 -11.88 -3.57
CA VAL A 109 6.90 -10.69 -3.40
C VAL A 109 8.01 -10.66 -4.45
N GLN A 110 8.60 -11.80 -4.80
CA GLN A 110 9.59 -11.89 -5.88
C GLN A 110 9.00 -11.44 -7.22
N GLU A 111 7.82 -11.94 -7.56
CA GLU A 111 7.11 -11.54 -8.78
C GLU A 111 6.73 -10.06 -8.74
N TYR A 112 6.23 -9.55 -7.61
CA TYR A 112 5.91 -8.14 -7.45
C TYR A 112 7.14 -7.24 -7.65
N ASN A 113 8.28 -7.59 -7.06
CA ASN A 113 9.52 -6.84 -7.22
C ASN A 113 10.01 -6.85 -8.68
N ARG A 114 9.86 -7.99 -9.37
CA ARG A 114 10.17 -8.10 -10.80
C ARG A 114 9.26 -7.19 -11.64
N LEU A 115 7.95 -7.22 -11.39
CA LEU A 115 6.98 -6.36 -12.07
C LEU A 115 7.26 -4.87 -11.83
N LEU A 116 7.63 -4.47 -10.62
CA LEU A 116 8.07 -3.11 -10.35
C LEU A 116 9.33 -2.76 -11.16
N ALA A 117 10.36 -3.61 -11.12
CA ALA A 117 11.62 -3.36 -11.81
C ALA A 117 11.47 -3.25 -13.34
N GLU A 118 10.50 -3.95 -13.92
CA GLU A 118 10.20 -3.95 -15.36
C GLU A 118 9.16 -2.88 -15.77
N ALA A 119 8.59 -2.13 -14.83
CA ALA A 119 7.55 -1.15 -15.13
C ALA A 119 8.14 0.15 -15.70
N ASP A 120 8.02 0.35 -17.01
CA ASP A 120 8.52 1.53 -17.73
C ASP A 120 7.83 2.86 -17.33
N ASN A 121 6.65 2.78 -16.70
CA ASN A 121 5.87 3.93 -16.26
C ASN A 121 6.08 4.28 -14.78
N LEU A 122 7.05 3.63 -14.11
CA LEU A 122 7.38 3.88 -12.72
C LEU A 122 8.88 4.15 -12.55
N TRP A 123 9.22 5.12 -11.71
CA TRP A 123 10.57 5.28 -11.18
C TRP A 123 10.64 4.60 -9.81
N ASN A 124 11.48 3.57 -9.67
CA ASN A 124 11.47 2.66 -8.52
C ASN A 124 12.77 2.72 -7.72
N SER A 125 12.65 2.64 -6.40
CA SER A 125 13.76 2.50 -5.46
C SER A 125 13.39 1.52 -4.35
N PHE A 126 14.29 0.56 -4.07
CA PHE A 126 14.17 -0.36 -2.94
C PHE A 126 15.02 0.15 -1.78
N ILE A 127 14.37 0.49 -0.67
CA ILE A 127 15.02 1.06 0.51
C ILE A 127 15.16 -0.03 1.57
N PRO A 128 16.38 -0.35 2.07
CA PRO A 128 16.61 -1.38 3.08
C PRO A 128 16.26 -0.89 4.49
N LEU A 129 15.05 -0.37 4.65
CA LEU A 129 14.49 0.01 5.94
C LEU A 129 13.61 -1.14 6.45
N ARG A 130 13.93 -1.66 7.64
CA ARG A 130 13.25 -2.83 8.24
C ARG A 130 13.21 -4.01 7.27
N ASP A 131 12.02 -4.41 6.85
CA ASP A 131 11.80 -5.56 5.97
C ASP A 131 11.80 -5.20 4.48
N GLY A 132 12.31 -4.00 4.16
CA GLY A 132 12.33 -3.44 2.83
C GLY A 132 11.10 -2.59 2.54
N VAL A 133 11.34 -1.40 2.02
CA VAL A 133 10.28 -0.50 1.52
C VAL A 133 10.52 -0.26 0.04
N GLY A 134 9.52 -0.57 -0.79
CA GLY A 134 9.50 -0.23 -2.20
C GLY A 134 8.90 1.16 -2.38
N LEU A 135 9.64 2.08 -2.98
CA LEU A 135 9.19 3.42 -3.33
C LEU A 135 9.10 3.52 -4.85
N SER A 136 7.89 3.73 -5.37
CA SER A 136 7.63 3.81 -6.81
C SER A 136 6.90 5.11 -7.14
N VAL A 137 7.46 5.94 -8.00
CA VAL A 137 6.83 7.19 -8.46
C VAL A 137 6.26 6.98 -9.86
N LYS A 138 4.97 7.27 -10.05
CA LYS A 138 4.34 7.19 -11.37
C LYS A 138 4.83 8.32 -12.28
N LEU A 139 5.31 7.96 -13.46
CA LEU A 139 5.81 8.89 -14.47
C LEU A 139 4.69 9.60 -15.25
#